data_AF-A0A2J8Y5M1-F1
#
_entry.id   AF-A0A2J8Y5M1-F1
#
_cell.length_a   1.000
_cell.length_b   1.000
_cell.length_c   1.000
_cell.angle_alpha   90.00
_cell.angle_beta   90.00
_cell.angle_gamma   90.00
#
_symmetry.space_group_name_H-M   'P 1'
#
loop_
_entity.id
_entity.type
_entity.pdbx_description
1 polymer ?
#
loop_
_entity_poly.entity_id
_entity_poly.type
_entity_poly.pdbx_seq_one_letter_code
_entity_poly.pdbx_strand_id
1 'polypeptide(L)'
;MERAREVIPRSQHQETPVYLGATAGMRLLRMESEELADRVLDVVERNLSNYPFDFQGARIITGQEEGAYGWITINYLLGKFSQKTRWFSIVPYETNNQETFGALDLGGASTQITFVPQNQTIESPDNALQFRLYGKDYNVYTHSFLCYGKDQALWQKLAKDIQVASNEILRDPCFHPGYKKVVNVSDLYKTPCTKRFEMTIPFQQFEIQGIGNYQQCHQSILELFNTSYCPYSQCAFNGIFLPPPQGDFG
;
A
#
# COMPACT_ATOMS: atom_id res chain seq x y z
N MET A 1 -3.52 -19.33 13.77
CA MET A 1 -3.86 -19.13 15.19
C MET A 1 -3.36 -20.25 16.10
N GLU A 2 -3.42 -21.52 15.71
CA GLU A 2 -2.82 -22.62 16.50
C GLU A 2 -1.35 -22.37 16.84
N ARG A 3 -0.54 -21.95 15.86
CA ARG A 3 0.86 -21.59 16.12
C ARG A 3 1.03 -20.51 17.20
N ALA A 4 0.16 -19.51 17.24
CA ALA A 4 0.20 -18.48 18.28
C ALA A 4 -0.08 -19.08 19.66
N ARG A 5 -1.04 -20.02 19.77
CA ARG A 5 -1.34 -20.73 21.03
C ARG A 5 -0.17 -21.57 21.54
N GLU A 6 0.62 -22.13 20.63
CA GLU A 6 1.81 -22.92 20.97
C GLU A 6 2.99 -22.07 21.43
N VAL A 7 3.19 -20.90 20.79
CA VAL A 7 4.36 -20.04 21.04
C VAL A 7 4.16 -19.15 22.27
N ILE A 8 2.95 -18.65 22.49
CA ILE A 8 2.64 -17.80 23.63
C ILE A 8 2.40 -18.70 24.86
N PRO A 9 3.02 -18.43 26.02
CA PRO A 9 2.76 -19.20 27.24
C PRO A 9 1.27 -19.19 27.60
N ARG A 10 0.72 -20.33 28.01
CA ARG A 10 -0.72 -20.48 28.34
C ARG A 10 -1.21 -19.47 29.37
N SER A 11 -0.38 -19.13 30.36
CA SER A 11 -0.71 -18.13 31.39
C SER A 11 -0.87 -16.71 30.84
N GLN A 12 -0.32 -16.42 29.65
CA GLN A 12 -0.37 -15.10 29.01
C GLN A 12 -1.43 -15.03 27.89
N HIS A 13 -2.16 -16.11 27.61
CA HIS A 13 -3.13 -16.13 26.51
C HIS A 13 -4.19 -15.04 26.69
N GLN A 14 -4.83 -14.98 27.87
CA GLN A 14 -5.94 -14.05 28.15
C GLN A 14 -5.52 -12.57 28.21
N GLU A 15 -4.23 -12.26 28.34
CA GLU A 15 -3.71 -10.88 28.35
C GLU A 15 -3.05 -10.47 27.03
N THR A 16 -2.92 -11.41 26.07
CA THR A 16 -2.30 -11.11 24.78
C THR A 16 -3.34 -10.56 23.82
N PRO A 17 -3.25 -9.29 23.41
CA PRO A 17 -4.23 -8.69 22.51
C PRO A 17 -4.04 -9.18 21.07
N VAL A 18 -5.15 -9.43 20.37
CA VAL A 18 -5.18 -9.82 18.96
C VAL A 18 -6.02 -8.83 18.17
N TYR A 19 -5.40 -8.26 17.16
CA TYR A 19 -6.03 -7.32 16.21
C TYR A 19 -5.94 -7.90 14.80
N LEU A 20 -6.94 -7.63 13.97
CA LEU A 20 -6.84 -7.82 12.52
C LEU A 20 -7.09 -6.52 11.78
N GLY A 21 -6.06 -6.03 11.08
CA GLY A 21 -6.16 -4.90 10.16
C GLY A 21 -6.10 -5.37 8.72
N ALA A 22 -7.22 -5.30 8.00
CA ALA A 22 -7.24 -5.57 6.57
C ALA A 22 -6.91 -4.31 5.75
N THR A 23 -6.20 -4.47 4.64
CA THR A 23 -5.65 -3.36 3.84
C THR A 23 -6.36 -3.20 2.48
N ALA A 24 -5.65 -2.78 1.42
CA ALA A 24 -6.20 -2.43 0.12
C ALA A 24 -7.09 -3.51 -0.53
N GLY A 25 -6.80 -4.80 -0.34
CA GLY A 25 -7.65 -5.86 -0.89
C GLY A 25 -9.10 -5.79 -0.37
N MET A 26 -9.27 -5.60 0.94
CA MET A 26 -10.60 -5.41 1.53
C MET A 26 -11.18 -4.02 1.24
N ARG A 27 -10.33 -2.99 1.04
CA ARG A 27 -10.81 -1.69 0.53
C ARG A 27 -11.45 -1.84 -0.86
N LEU A 28 -10.84 -2.61 -1.75
CA LEU A 28 -11.40 -2.93 -3.08
C LEU A 28 -12.69 -3.74 -2.95
N LEU A 29 -12.73 -4.79 -2.12
CA LEU A 29 -13.94 -5.58 -1.91
C LEU A 29 -15.09 -4.71 -1.39
N ARG A 30 -14.84 -3.80 -0.43
CA ARG A 30 -15.86 -2.90 0.09
C ARG A 30 -16.38 -1.93 -0.96
N MET A 31 -15.54 -1.49 -1.89
CA MET A 31 -15.97 -0.68 -3.04
C MET A 31 -16.84 -1.47 -4.03
N GLU A 32 -16.62 -2.78 -4.17
CA GLU A 32 -17.47 -3.67 -4.97
C GLU A 32 -18.80 -3.98 -4.26
N SER A 33 -18.74 -4.32 -2.97
CA SER A 33 -19.87 -4.68 -2.15
C SER A 33 -19.52 -4.55 -0.66
N GLU A 34 -20.14 -3.58 0.00
CA GLU A 34 -20.01 -3.36 1.44
C GLU A 34 -20.50 -4.59 2.23
N GLU A 35 -21.65 -5.16 1.86
CA GLU A 35 -22.20 -6.38 2.49
C GLU A 35 -21.24 -7.58 2.42
N LEU A 36 -20.53 -7.76 1.30
CA LEU A 36 -19.54 -8.84 1.20
C LEU A 36 -18.32 -8.57 2.08
N ALA A 37 -17.84 -7.32 2.12
CA ALA A 37 -16.72 -6.96 2.99
C ALA A 37 -17.07 -7.18 4.47
N ASP A 38 -18.26 -6.75 4.89
CA ASP A 38 -18.73 -6.90 6.27
C ASP A 38 -18.92 -8.38 6.63
N ARG A 39 -19.51 -9.19 5.74
CA ARG A 39 -19.62 -10.65 5.96
C ARG A 39 -18.26 -11.33 6.15
N VAL A 40 -17.23 -10.90 5.41
CA VAL A 40 -15.87 -11.43 5.58
C VAL A 40 -15.30 -11.04 6.95
N LEU A 41 -15.46 -9.78 7.37
CA LEU A 41 -15.03 -9.33 8.70
C LEU A 41 -15.78 -10.08 9.81
N ASP A 42 -17.10 -10.24 9.71
CA ASP A 42 -17.92 -11.00 10.65
C ASP A 42 -17.41 -12.42 10.87
N VAL A 43 -17.09 -13.13 9.78
CA VAL A 43 -16.57 -14.50 9.85
C VAL A 43 -15.20 -14.53 10.54
N VAL A 44 -14.35 -13.54 10.25
CA VAL A 44 -13.03 -13.39 10.88
C VAL A 44 -13.17 -13.09 12.37
N GLU A 45 -14.03 -12.16 12.76
CA GLU A 45 -14.29 -11.81 14.15
C GLU A 45 -14.79 -13.00 14.94
N ARG A 46 -15.80 -13.71 14.43
CA ARG A 46 -16.31 -14.95 15.06
C ARG A 46 -15.21 -16.00 15.19
N ASN A 47 -14.35 -16.15 14.19
CA ASN A 47 -13.26 -17.13 14.24
C ASN A 47 -12.20 -16.75 15.29
N LEU A 48 -11.73 -15.50 15.27
CA LEU A 48 -10.68 -15.02 16.18
C LEU A 48 -11.15 -14.96 17.64
N SER A 49 -12.44 -14.66 17.85
CA SER A 49 -13.06 -14.63 19.20
C SER A 49 -13.13 -16.01 19.87
N ASN A 50 -13.02 -17.10 19.10
CA ASN A 50 -13.02 -18.47 19.65
C ASN A 50 -11.64 -18.91 20.19
N TYR A 51 -10.59 -18.10 20.00
CA TYR A 51 -9.25 -18.38 20.52
C TYR A 51 -9.07 -17.81 21.93
N PRO A 52 -8.16 -18.37 22.76
CA PRO A 52 -8.00 -17.97 24.16
C PRO A 52 -7.27 -16.63 24.35
N PHE A 53 -7.32 -15.74 23.35
CA PHE A 53 -6.64 -14.45 23.36
C PHE A 53 -7.61 -13.31 23.62
N ASP A 54 -7.07 -12.15 24.00
CA ASP A 54 -7.84 -10.92 24.14
C ASP A 54 -8.12 -10.32 22.75
N PHE A 55 -9.23 -10.70 22.12
CA PHE A 55 -9.57 -10.21 20.79
C PHE A 55 -10.11 -8.78 20.83
N GLN A 56 -9.46 -7.90 20.09
CA GLN A 56 -9.70 -6.45 20.13
C GLN A 56 -10.43 -5.91 18.89
N GLY A 57 -10.75 -6.78 17.92
CA GLY A 57 -11.56 -6.45 16.75
C GLY A 57 -10.85 -6.67 15.40
N ALA A 58 -11.66 -6.71 14.34
CA ALA A 58 -11.20 -6.77 12.97
C ALA A 58 -11.74 -5.57 12.19
N ARG A 59 -10.87 -4.85 11.48
CA ARG A 59 -11.30 -3.70 10.67
C ARG A 59 -10.50 -3.53 9.40
N ILE A 60 -11.06 -2.80 8.45
CA ILE A 60 -10.33 -2.31 7.27
C ILE A 60 -9.63 -1.00 7.69
N ILE A 61 -8.29 -1.01 7.70
CA ILE A 61 -7.52 0.19 8.01
C ILE A 61 -7.49 1.13 6.81
N THR A 62 -7.41 2.43 7.09
CA THR A 62 -7.26 3.43 6.03
C THR A 62 -5.87 3.36 5.42
N GLY A 63 -5.71 3.87 4.19
CA GLY A 63 -4.39 3.93 3.56
C GLY A 63 -3.40 4.82 4.31
N GLN A 64 -3.91 5.84 5.01
CA GLN A 64 -3.13 6.73 5.86
C GLN A 64 -2.60 6.02 7.10
N GLU A 65 -3.45 5.25 7.78
CA GLU A 65 -3.06 4.41 8.92
C GLU A 65 -2.00 3.39 8.50
N GLU A 66 -2.18 2.71 7.37
CA GLU A 66 -1.23 1.73 6.84
C GLU A 66 0.16 2.35 6.63
N GLY A 67 0.25 3.49 5.94
CA GLY A 67 1.52 4.19 5.73
C GLY A 67 2.13 4.73 7.03
N ALA A 68 1.31 5.34 7.90
CA ALA A 68 1.77 5.89 9.17
C ALA A 68 2.31 4.80 10.12
N TYR A 69 1.62 3.66 10.24
CA TYR A 69 2.09 2.55 11.07
C TYR A 69 3.38 1.92 10.51
N GLY A 70 3.53 1.84 9.18
CA GLY A 70 4.80 1.44 8.56
C GLY A 70 5.95 2.39 8.92
N TRP A 71 5.72 3.70 8.78
CA TRP A 71 6.67 4.74 9.17
C TRP A 71 7.03 4.71 10.66
N ILE A 72 6.05 4.52 11.55
CA ILE A 72 6.29 4.35 12.98
C ILE A 72 7.14 3.11 13.23
N THR A 73 6.84 2.00 12.56
CA THR A 73 7.54 0.72 12.76
C THR A 73 9.03 0.84 12.43
N ILE A 74 9.38 1.34 11.24
CA ILE A 74 10.79 1.44 10.83
C ILE A 74 11.56 2.41 11.75
N ASN A 75 10.95 3.54 12.12
CA ASN A 75 11.61 4.53 12.96
C ASN A 75 11.73 4.09 14.41
N TYR A 76 10.78 3.29 14.91
CA TYR A 76 10.88 2.64 16.21
C TYR A 76 12.02 1.61 16.22
N LEU A 77 12.06 0.70 15.25
CA LEU A 77 13.09 -0.33 15.15
C LEU A 77 14.50 0.24 14.94
N LEU A 78 14.61 1.34 14.20
CA LEU A 78 15.87 2.08 14.00
C LEU A 78 16.23 3.03 15.15
N GLY A 79 15.42 3.07 16.22
CA GLY A 79 15.67 3.91 17.40
C GLY A 79 15.58 5.41 17.16
N LYS A 80 14.93 5.85 16.08
CA LYS A 80 14.85 7.26 15.66
C LYS A 80 13.97 8.13 16.57
N PHE A 81 13.08 7.50 17.34
CA PHE A 81 12.24 8.20 18.31
C PHE A 81 12.89 8.40 19.69
N SER A 82 14.04 7.77 19.95
CA SER A 82 14.69 7.87 21.26
C SER A 82 15.41 9.20 21.41
N GLN A 83 14.89 10.04 22.31
CA GLN A 83 15.64 11.17 22.85
C GLN A 83 16.77 10.61 23.72
N LYS A 84 18.04 10.81 23.34
CA LYS A 84 19.16 10.45 24.22
C LYS A 84 19.03 11.25 25.53
N THR A 85 18.66 10.58 26.61
CA THR A 85 18.46 11.21 27.92
C THR A 85 19.74 11.82 28.44
N ARG A 86 19.61 13.10 28.79
CA ARG A 86 20.63 14.14 28.90
C ARG A 86 21.00 14.38 30.37
N TRP A 87 21.62 13.41 31.04
CA TRP A 87 22.11 13.65 32.41
C TRP A 87 23.65 13.72 32.55
N PHE A 88 24.43 13.32 31.53
CA PHE A 88 25.90 13.23 31.66
C PHE A 88 26.77 13.85 30.54
N SER A 89 26.23 14.53 29.52
CA SER A 89 27.05 14.99 28.38
C SER A 89 27.37 16.50 28.42
N ILE A 90 28.64 16.83 28.64
CA ILE A 90 29.24 18.20 28.69
C ILE A 90 29.65 18.71 27.28
N VAL A 91 29.10 18.16 26.20
CA VAL A 91 29.52 18.51 24.82
C VAL A 91 28.47 19.43 24.14
N PRO A 92 28.88 20.52 23.45
CA PRO A 92 27.96 21.39 22.73
C PRO A 92 27.22 20.61 21.64
N TYR A 93 25.91 20.80 21.60
CA TYR A 93 24.96 20.10 20.74
C TYR A 93 25.13 20.55 19.28
N GLU A 94 25.54 19.64 18.39
CA GLU A 94 25.05 19.72 17.02
C GLU A 94 23.56 19.38 17.08
N THR A 95 22.73 20.31 16.63
CA THR A 95 21.31 20.12 16.36
C THR A 95 21.12 19.12 15.22
N ASN A 96 21.54 17.87 15.41
CA ASN A 96 21.01 16.78 14.61
C ASN A 96 19.57 16.58 15.06
N ASN A 97 18.68 17.39 14.50
CA ASN A 97 17.30 17.01 14.26
C ASN A 97 17.35 15.54 13.87
N GLN A 98 17.01 14.62 14.76
CA GLN A 98 17.02 13.20 14.43
C GLN A 98 16.05 13.01 13.27
N GLU A 99 16.63 12.90 12.07
CA GLU A 99 15.89 12.65 10.84
C GLU A 99 15.31 11.25 10.94
N THR A 100 13.99 11.21 10.91
CA THR A 100 13.24 9.97 10.74
C THR A 100 13.39 9.52 9.30
N PHE A 101 13.44 8.21 9.09
CA PHE A 101 13.36 7.64 7.76
C PHE A 101 11.97 7.86 7.19
N GLY A 102 11.85 8.10 5.88
CA GLY A 102 10.63 7.86 5.14
C GLY A 102 10.37 6.36 4.98
N ALA A 103 9.12 5.99 4.72
CA ALA A 103 8.70 4.62 4.48
C ALA A 103 8.08 4.51 3.09
N LEU A 104 8.50 3.49 2.33
CA LEU A 104 7.88 3.08 1.08
C LEU A 104 7.33 1.66 1.24
N ASP A 105 6.02 1.49 1.08
CA ASP A 105 5.37 0.17 1.14
C ASP A 105 4.77 -0.19 -0.20
N LEU A 106 4.98 -1.43 -0.66
CA LEU A 106 4.44 -1.95 -1.91
C LEU A 106 3.71 -3.26 -1.67
N GLY A 107 2.38 -3.18 -1.62
CA GLY A 107 1.50 -4.32 -1.57
C GLY A 107 1.05 -4.82 -2.95
N GLY A 108 0.14 -5.80 -2.94
CA GLY A 108 -0.52 -6.28 -4.15
C GLY A 108 -1.53 -5.28 -4.73
N ALA A 109 -2.21 -4.51 -3.88
CA ALA A 109 -3.33 -3.64 -4.28
C ALA A 109 -3.14 -2.13 -4.02
N SER A 110 -2.18 -1.73 -3.19
CA SER A 110 -1.77 -0.33 -3.04
C SER A 110 -0.26 -0.21 -2.83
N THR A 111 0.22 1.03 -2.94
CA THR A 111 1.55 1.43 -2.49
C THR A 111 1.45 2.71 -1.68
N GLN A 112 2.33 2.87 -0.70
CA GLN A 112 2.32 3.96 0.26
C GLN A 112 3.66 4.68 0.27
N ILE A 113 3.60 5.98 0.51
CA ILE A 113 4.77 6.82 0.79
C ILE A 113 4.46 7.67 2.01
N THR A 114 5.34 7.62 3.01
CA THR A 114 5.14 8.32 4.28
C THR A 114 6.45 8.89 4.79
N PHE A 115 6.53 10.20 5.03
CA PHE A 115 7.74 10.85 5.53
C PHE A 115 7.45 12.23 6.15
N VAL A 116 8.40 12.78 6.90
CA VAL A 116 8.31 14.14 7.44
C VAL A 116 8.96 15.11 6.43
N PRO A 117 8.20 16.00 5.77
CA PRO A 117 8.77 16.96 4.83
C PRO A 117 9.58 18.06 5.54
N GLN A 118 10.61 18.58 4.88
CA GLN A 118 11.47 19.63 5.43
C GLN A 118 10.72 20.95 5.64
N ASN A 119 9.96 21.36 4.62
CA ASN A 119 9.02 22.47 4.72
C ASN A 119 7.74 21.90 5.33
N GLN A 120 7.38 22.34 6.53
CA GLN A 120 6.20 21.86 7.26
C GLN A 120 4.87 22.11 6.53
N THR A 121 4.89 22.84 5.41
CA THR A 121 3.73 23.09 4.57
C THR A 121 3.41 21.87 3.72
N ILE A 122 2.35 21.17 4.09
CA ILE A 122 1.71 20.15 3.26
C ILE A 122 0.52 20.83 2.57
N GLU A 123 0.60 21.03 1.25
CA GLU A 123 -0.44 21.74 0.47
C GLU A 123 -1.75 20.96 0.35
N SER A 124 -1.70 19.66 0.67
CA SER A 124 -2.87 18.77 0.74
C SER A 124 -3.11 18.35 2.20
N PRO A 125 -3.97 19.08 2.95
CA PRO A 125 -4.25 18.78 4.35
C PRO A 125 -4.74 17.35 4.59
N ASP A 126 -5.48 16.78 3.63
CA ASP A 126 -5.96 15.40 3.69
C ASP A 126 -4.83 14.36 3.69
N ASN A 127 -3.62 14.74 3.28
CA ASN A 127 -2.43 13.89 3.30
C ASN A 127 -1.48 14.22 4.47
N ALA A 128 -1.86 15.14 5.35
CA ALA A 128 -1.09 15.49 6.54
C ALA A 128 -1.62 14.76 7.78
N LEU A 129 -0.72 14.14 8.55
CA LEU A 129 -1.02 13.58 9.87
C LEU A 129 -0.10 14.17 10.92
N GLN A 130 -0.68 14.54 12.05
CA GLN A 130 0.05 15.04 13.21
C GLN A 130 0.05 14.01 14.33
N PHE A 131 1.24 13.63 14.77
CA PHE A 131 1.43 12.68 15.87
C PHE A 131 2.34 13.27 16.94
N ARG A 132 2.05 12.95 18.20
CA ARG A 132 3.00 13.18 19.29
C ARG A 132 3.57 11.85 19.77
N LEU A 133 4.84 11.60 19.47
CA LEU A 133 5.54 10.36 19.82
C LEU A 133 6.72 10.70 20.73
N TYR A 134 6.77 10.07 21.90
CA TYR A 134 7.86 10.26 22.88
C TYR A 134 8.14 11.74 23.20
N GLY A 135 7.07 12.54 23.33
CA GLY A 135 7.14 13.95 23.68
C GLY A 135 7.45 14.92 22.53
N LYS A 136 7.70 14.43 21.30
CA LYS A 136 7.95 15.25 20.10
C LYS A 136 6.76 15.18 19.13
N ASP A 137 6.37 16.33 18.60
CA ASP A 137 5.35 16.42 17.56
C ASP A 137 5.98 16.20 16.18
N TYR A 138 5.27 15.45 15.34
CA TYR A 138 5.65 15.12 13.97
C TYR A 138 4.51 15.49 13.03
N ASN A 139 4.81 16.32 12.03
CA ASN A 139 3.91 16.56 10.91
C ASN A 139 4.35 15.67 9.74
N VAL A 140 3.61 14.60 9.50
CA VAL A 140 3.95 13.53 8.57
C VAL A 140 3.08 13.66 7.34
N TYR A 141 3.70 13.69 6.16
CA TYR A 141 2.99 13.47 4.91
C TYR A 141 2.80 11.97 4.71
N THR A 142 1.58 11.54 4.37
CA THR A 142 1.29 10.16 4.02
C THR A 142 0.27 10.08 2.89
N HIS A 143 0.52 9.20 1.93
CA HIS A 143 -0.46 8.91 0.89
C HIS A 143 -0.43 7.43 0.51
N SER A 144 -1.61 6.88 0.19
CA SER A 144 -1.80 5.51 -0.28
C SER A 144 -2.42 5.53 -1.67
N PHE A 145 -1.66 5.12 -2.67
CA PHE A 145 -2.14 4.97 -4.05
C PHE A 145 -2.86 3.63 -4.20
N LEU A 146 -4.18 3.61 -3.97
CA LEU A 146 -5.02 2.44 -4.23
C LEU A 146 -4.98 2.09 -5.73
N CYS A 147 -5.03 0.80 -6.07
CA CYS A 147 -4.85 0.23 -7.41
C CYS A 147 -3.42 0.28 -7.96
N TYR A 148 -2.46 0.91 -7.26
CA TYR A 148 -1.06 0.98 -7.68
C TYR A 148 -0.14 -0.02 -6.95
N GLY A 149 -0.72 -0.96 -6.20
CA GLY A 149 0.02 -2.16 -5.81
C GLY A 149 0.33 -3.03 -7.03
N LYS A 150 1.40 -3.84 -6.95
CA LYS A 150 1.97 -4.52 -8.12
C LYS A 150 0.99 -5.40 -8.90
N ASP A 151 0.05 -6.06 -8.21
CA ASP A 151 -0.88 -6.99 -8.85
C ASP A 151 -2.01 -6.22 -9.54
N GLN A 152 -2.54 -5.17 -8.89
CA GLN A 152 -3.55 -4.30 -9.48
C GLN A 152 -2.99 -3.43 -10.61
N ALA A 153 -1.74 -2.98 -10.51
CA ALA A 153 -1.06 -2.28 -11.60
C ALA A 153 -0.89 -3.21 -12.82
N LEU A 154 -0.57 -4.48 -12.61
CA LEU A 154 -0.54 -5.47 -13.69
C LEU A 154 -1.93 -5.64 -14.34
N TRP A 155 -2.99 -5.78 -13.53
CA TRP A 155 -4.36 -5.88 -14.06
C TRP A 155 -4.76 -4.65 -14.86
N GLN A 156 -4.43 -3.46 -14.38
CA GLN A 156 -4.63 -2.21 -15.12
C GLN A 156 -3.88 -2.20 -16.45
N LYS A 157 -2.60 -2.61 -16.46
CA LYS A 157 -1.80 -2.73 -17.69
C LYS A 157 -2.43 -3.68 -18.69
N LEU A 158 -2.83 -4.87 -18.24
CA LEU A 158 -3.46 -5.88 -19.09
C LEU A 158 -4.81 -5.40 -19.64
N ALA A 159 -5.65 -4.76 -18.82
CA ALA A 159 -6.93 -4.19 -19.25
C ALA A 159 -6.78 -3.06 -20.27
N LYS A 160 -5.72 -2.26 -20.15
CA LYS A 160 -5.38 -1.22 -21.13
C LYS A 160 -4.84 -1.84 -22.43
N ASP A 161 -3.92 -2.80 -22.32
CA ASP A 161 -3.22 -3.39 -23.47
C ASP A 161 -4.07 -4.42 -24.24
N ILE A 162 -5.14 -4.97 -23.67
CA ILE A 162 -5.98 -5.96 -24.36
C ILE A 162 -6.59 -5.42 -25.66
N GLN A 163 -6.67 -4.09 -25.83
CA GLN A 163 -7.09 -3.43 -27.08
C GLN A 163 -6.23 -3.82 -28.29
N VAL A 164 -4.94 -4.09 -28.07
CA VAL A 164 -4.00 -4.45 -29.14
C VAL A 164 -3.88 -5.97 -29.32
N ALA A 165 -4.64 -6.76 -28.57
CA ALA A 165 -4.62 -8.21 -28.71
C ALA A 165 -5.21 -8.63 -30.06
N SER A 166 -4.61 -9.66 -30.66
CA SER A 166 -5.03 -10.21 -31.95
C SER A 166 -5.17 -11.72 -31.81
N ASN A 167 -6.24 -12.29 -32.37
CA ASN A 167 -6.55 -13.72 -32.27
C ASN A 167 -6.50 -14.25 -30.82
N GLU A 168 -7.06 -13.50 -29.87
CA GLU A 168 -7.11 -13.87 -28.44
C GLU A 168 -5.71 -13.99 -27.79
N ILE A 169 -4.67 -13.40 -28.40
CA ILE A 169 -3.30 -13.42 -27.89
C ILE A 169 -2.85 -11.99 -27.59
N LEU A 170 -2.40 -11.78 -26.35
CA LEU A 170 -1.74 -10.56 -25.91
C LEU A 170 -0.23 -10.82 -25.82
N ARG A 171 0.54 -10.27 -26.77
CA ARG A 171 2.01 -10.30 -26.71
C ARG A 171 2.50 -9.23 -25.73
N ASP A 172 3.05 -9.66 -24.62
CA ASP A 172 3.35 -8.77 -23.50
C ASP A 172 4.86 -8.67 -23.23
N PRO A 173 5.46 -7.45 -23.30
CA PRO A 173 6.89 -7.25 -23.08
C PRO A 173 7.34 -7.46 -21.64
N CYS A 174 6.42 -7.43 -20.67
CA CYS A 174 6.73 -7.56 -19.25
C CYS A 174 6.91 -9.01 -18.79
N PHE A 175 6.61 -10.00 -19.63
CA PHE A 175 6.79 -11.42 -19.31
C PHE A 175 7.95 -12.02 -20.11
N HIS A 176 8.61 -13.02 -19.53
CA HIS A 176 9.76 -13.69 -20.16
C HIS A 176 9.39 -14.39 -21.48
N PRO A 177 10.31 -14.48 -22.46
CA PRO A 177 10.08 -15.26 -23.68
C PRO A 177 9.68 -16.70 -23.36
N GLY A 178 8.61 -17.17 -23.98
CA GLY A 178 8.06 -18.51 -23.74
C GLY A 178 7.09 -18.62 -22.56
N TYR A 179 6.94 -17.56 -21.76
CA TYR A 179 5.87 -17.51 -20.76
C TYR A 179 4.50 -17.49 -21.44
N LYS A 180 3.58 -18.30 -20.92
CA LYS A 180 2.18 -18.37 -21.36
C LYS A 180 1.25 -18.41 -20.17
N LYS A 181 0.15 -17.65 -20.22
CA LYS A 181 -0.91 -17.71 -19.23
C LYS A 181 -2.25 -17.32 -19.84
N VAL A 182 -3.26 -18.15 -19.61
CA VAL A 182 -4.65 -17.82 -19.96
C VAL A 182 -5.26 -16.94 -18.87
N VAL A 183 -5.97 -15.89 -19.29
CA VAL A 183 -6.66 -14.94 -18.43
C VAL A 183 -8.12 -14.86 -18.86
N ASN A 184 -9.04 -15.03 -17.92
CA ASN A 184 -10.46 -14.78 -18.16
C ASN A 184 -10.73 -13.28 -18.14
N VAL A 185 -11.49 -12.80 -19.11
CA VAL A 185 -11.90 -11.39 -19.19
C VAL A 185 -12.78 -11.00 -18.00
N SER A 186 -13.61 -11.92 -17.50
CA SER A 186 -14.42 -11.69 -16.30
C SER A 186 -13.58 -11.45 -15.05
N ASP A 187 -12.45 -12.15 -14.92
CA ASP A 187 -11.55 -11.98 -13.77
C ASP A 187 -10.76 -10.66 -13.89
N LEU A 188 -10.34 -10.31 -15.12
CA LEU A 188 -9.67 -9.06 -15.43
C LEU A 188 -10.54 -7.85 -15.04
N TYR A 189 -11.82 -7.84 -15.39
CA TYR A 189 -12.74 -6.73 -15.12
C TYR A 189 -13.47 -6.80 -13.78
N LYS A 190 -13.21 -7.83 -12.97
CA LYS A 190 -13.84 -7.97 -11.65
C LYS A 190 -13.45 -6.83 -10.70
N THR A 191 -12.20 -6.38 -10.76
CA THR A 191 -11.67 -5.38 -9.83
C THR A 191 -12.08 -3.95 -10.20
N PRO A 192 -12.34 -3.06 -9.22
CA PRO A 192 -12.56 -1.63 -9.46
C PRO A 192 -11.41 -0.96 -10.22
N CYS A 193 -10.19 -1.50 -10.10
CA CYS A 193 -8.99 -0.89 -10.65
C CYS A 193 -8.96 -0.89 -12.19
N THR A 194 -9.63 -1.83 -12.84
CA THR A 194 -9.65 -1.97 -14.30
C THR A 194 -10.84 -1.29 -14.97
N LYS A 195 -11.82 -0.79 -14.21
CA LYS A 195 -13.05 -0.18 -14.74
C LYS A 195 -12.80 0.94 -15.75
N ARG A 196 -11.73 1.73 -15.55
CA ARG A 196 -11.36 2.82 -16.48
C ARG A 196 -10.91 2.34 -17.86
N PHE A 197 -10.56 1.06 -17.99
CA PHE A 197 -10.12 0.40 -19.22
C PHE A 197 -11.10 -0.70 -19.67
N GLU A 198 -12.29 -0.74 -19.10
CA GLU A 198 -13.29 -1.75 -19.44
C GLU A 198 -13.86 -1.49 -20.83
N MET A 199 -14.00 -2.56 -21.62
CA MET A 199 -14.59 -2.50 -22.96
C MET A 199 -15.25 -3.83 -23.31
N THR A 200 -16.10 -3.80 -24.33
CA THR A 200 -16.68 -5.02 -24.90
C THR A 200 -15.63 -5.77 -25.70
N ILE A 201 -15.26 -6.96 -25.23
CA ILE A 201 -14.29 -7.84 -25.89
C ILE A 201 -15.05 -9.03 -26.52
N PRO A 202 -14.73 -9.43 -27.77
CA PRO A 202 -15.46 -10.50 -28.47
C PRO A 202 -15.12 -11.93 -28.00
N PHE A 203 -14.22 -12.07 -27.02
CA PHE A 203 -13.76 -13.35 -26.48
C PHE A 203 -13.87 -13.37 -24.95
N GLN A 204 -14.06 -14.56 -24.38
CA GLN A 204 -14.21 -14.75 -22.92
C GLN A 204 -12.87 -14.82 -22.18
N GLN A 205 -11.81 -15.21 -22.89
CA GLN A 205 -10.46 -15.38 -22.36
C GLN A 205 -9.41 -15.03 -23.42
N PHE A 206 -8.19 -14.74 -22.98
CA PHE A 206 -7.04 -14.52 -23.86
C PHE A 206 -5.77 -15.15 -23.28
N GLU A 207 -4.81 -15.47 -24.13
CA GLU A 207 -3.48 -15.95 -23.74
C GLU A 207 -2.46 -14.81 -23.75
N ILE A 208 -1.82 -14.56 -22.61
CA ILE A 208 -0.62 -13.74 -22.52
C ILE A 208 0.56 -14.54 -23.07
N GLN A 209 1.31 -13.97 -24.01
CA GLN A 209 2.57 -14.51 -24.50
C GLN A 209 3.71 -13.54 -24.23
N GLY A 210 4.66 -13.96 -23.39
CA GLY A 210 5.81 -13.13 -23.03
C GLY A 210 6.79 -12.96 -24.19
N ILE A 211 7.24 -11.72 -24.42
CA ILE A 211 8.27 -11.39 -25.42
C ILE A 211 9.57 -10.86 -24.80
N GLY A 212 9.58 -10.52 -23.52
CA GLY A 212 10.78 -10.16 -22.76
C GLY A 212 11.50 -8.91 -23.27
N ASN A 213 10.87 -7.73 -23.16
CA ASN A 213 11.49 -6.46 -23.54
C ASN A 213 11.32 -5.42 -22.43
N TYR A 214 12.41 -5.15 -21.71
CA TYR A 214 12.41 -4.20 -20.60
C TYR A 214 11.93 -2.79 -21.00
N GLN A 215 12.42 -2.26 -22.12
CA GLN A 215 12.10 -0.89 -22.54
C GLN A 215 10.61 -0.75 -22.89
N GLN A 216 10.06 -1.70 -23.65
CA GLN A 216 8.63 -1.71 -23.99
C GLN A 216 7.76 -1.95 -22.75
N CYS A 217 8.20 -2.82 -21.84
CA CYS A 217 7.50 -3.03 -20.58
C CYS A 217 7.44 -1.75 -19.75
N HIS A 218 8.58 -1.07 -19.61
CA HIS A 218 8.68 0.20 -18.89
C HIS A 218 7.73 1.26 -19.48
N GLN A 219 7.71 1.42 -20.81
CA GLN A 219 6.80 2.37 -21.46
C GLN A 219 5.32 2.01 -21.25
N SER A 220 4.95 0.73 -21.42
CA SER A 220 3.58 0.27 -21.17
C SER A 220 3.12 0.52 -19.72
N ILE A 221 4.03 0.39 -18.75
CA ILE A 221 3.76 0.70 -17.34
C ILE A 221 3.59 2.22 -17.12
N LEU A 222 4.44 3.06 -17.72
CA LEU A 222 4.37 4.53 -17.54
C LEU A 222 3.02 5.11 -17.97
N GLU A 223 2.38 4.54 -18.99
CA GLU A 223 1.05 4.93 -19.44
C GLU A 223 -0.07 4.75 -18.39
N LEU A 224 0.19 4.01 -17.30
CA LEU A 224 -0.76 3.89 -16.18
C LEU A 224 -0.80 5.14 -15.28
N PHE A 225 0.22 5.98 -15.35
CA PHE A 225 0.44 7.13 -14.48
C PHE A 225 0.13 8.42 -15.23
N ASN A 226 -0.85 9.19 -14.76
CA ASN A 226 -1.13 10.50 -15.35
C ASN A 226 -0.25 11.57 -14.69
N THR A 227 0.68 12.15 -15.45
CA THR A 227 1.55 13.24 -15.00
C THR A 227 1.26 14.58 -15.69
N SER A 228 0.17 14.66 -16.47
CA SER A 228 -0.14 15.85 -17.28
C SER A 228 -0.80 16.99 -16.48
N TYR A 229 -1.35 16.69 -15.31
CA TYR A 229 -2.06 17.64 -14.46
C TYR A 229 -1.57 17.56 -13.02
N CYS A 230 -1.25 18.72 -12.43
CA CYS A 230 -0.92 18.87 -11.02
C CYS A 230 -1.49 20.20 -10.49
N PRO A 231 -2.44 20.17 -9.55
CA PRO A 231 -3.03 21.39 -8.96
C PRO A 231 -2.19 21.97 -7.80
N TYR A 232 -1.03 21.39 -7.53
CA TYR A 232 -0.13 21.75 -6.43
C TYR A 232 1.22 22.22 -6.96
N SER A 233 2.14 22.63 -6.08
CA SER A 233 3.51 22.97 -6.47
C SER A 233 4.24 21.82 -7.18
N GLN A 234 3.97 20.58 -6.77
CA GLN A 234 4.46 19.36 -7.38
C GLN A 234 3.62 18.16 -6.96
N CYS A 235 3.57 17.16 -7.82
CA CYS A 235 2.77 15.95 -7.64
C CYS A 235 3.60 14.71 -7.88
N ALA A 236 3.16 13.59 -7.30
CA ALA A 236 3.62 12.28 -7.71
C ALA A 236 3.05 11.95 -9.10
N PHE A 237 1.79 11.54 -9.13
CA PHE A 237 1.00 11.27 -10.34
C PHE A 237 -0.50 11.38 -9.99
N ASN A 238 -1.35 11.38 -11.01
CA ASN A 238 -2.81 11.55 -10.92
C ASN A 238 -3.24 12.81 -10.15
N GLY A 239 -2.46 13.90 -10.26
CA GLY A 239 -2.74 15.16 -9.56
C GLY A 239 -2.59 15.10 -8.04
N ILE A 240 -1.95 14.06 -7.49
CA ILE A 240 -1.73 13.91 -6.05
C ILE A 240 -0.48 14.67 -5.63
N PHE A 241 -0.64 15.64 -4.72
CA PHE A 241 0.46 16.39 -4.11
C PHE A 241 1.53 15.45 -3.54
N LEU A 242 2.80 15.77 -3.77
CA LEU A 242 3.92 15.10 -3.12
C LEU A 242 4.92 16.17 -2.68
N PRO A 243 5.20 16.38 -1.37
CA PRO A 243 6.31 17.24 -0.94
C PRO A 243 7.65 16.72 -1.48
N PRO A 244 8.71 17.55 -1.56
CA PRO A 244 10.00 17.08 -2.07
C PRO A 244 10.49 15.94 -1.19
N PRO A 245 10.75 14.73 -1.72
CA PRO A 245 11.29 13.64 -0.93
C PRO A 245 12.62 14.07 -0.31
N GLN A 246 12.77 13.84 0.99
CA GLN A 246 13.94 14.24 1.77
C GLN A 246 14.27 13.14 2.79
N GLY A 247 15.56 13.01 3.09
CA GLY A 247 16.07 12.03 4.04
C GLY A 247 16.16 10.62 3.44
N ASP A 248 16.51 9.68 4.29
CA ASP A 248 16.61 8.26 3.92
C ASP A 248 15.23 7.60 3.91
N PHE A 249 15.02 6.61 3.04
CA PHE A 249 13.79 5.81 2.96
C PHE A 249 14.09 4.34 3.23
N GLY A 250 13.17 3.68 3.95
CA GLY A 250 13.19 2.24 4.24
C GLY A 250 11.96 1.51 3.72
#